data_AF-A0A9D0IAR5-F1
#
_entry.id   AF-A0A9D0IAR5-F1
#
_cell.length_a   1.000
_cell.length_b   1.000
_cell.length_c   1.000
_cell.angle_alpha   90.00
_cell.angle_beta   90.00
_cell.angle_gamma   90.00
#
_symmetry.space_group_name_H-M   'P 1'
#
loop_
_entity.id
_entity.type
_entity.pdbx_description
1 polymer ?
#
loop_
_entity_poly.entity_id
_entity_poly.type
_entity_poly.pdbx_seq_one_letter_code
_entity_poly.pdbx_strand_id
1 'polypeptide(L)'
;MRIGLVTGEYPPDQGGVGDFTHRLGEALAALGHEVHVLTDIRNTQYAISFPLTVHRVVPGWGWGCWQRLLALARELSLDVLNVQYQAAAYGMHPAINFVPR
;
A
#
# COMPACT_ATOMS: atom_id res chain seq x y z
N MET A 1 13.26 -1.72 10.16
CA MET A 1 13.06 -1.94 8.71
C MET A 1 12.15 -0.86 8.18
N ARG A 2 12.26 -0.56 6.88
CA ARG A 2 11.35 0.27 6.11
C ARG A 2 10.42 -0.66 5.34
N ILE A 3 9.15 -0.72 5.74
CA ILE A 3 8.18 -1.71 5.25
C ILE A 3 7.13 -1.00 4.41
N GLY A 4 6.96 -1.44 3.15
CA GLY A 4 5.85 -1.03 2.29
C GLY A 4 4.70 -2.02 2.36
N LEU A 5 3.53 -1.59 2.82
CA LEU A 5 2.28 -2.33 2.70
C LEU A 5 1.54 -1.85 1.45
N VAL A 6 1.33 -2.72 0.47
CA VAL A 6 0.58 -2.38 -0.76
C VAL A 6 -0.85 -2.85 -0.60
N THR A 7 -1.83 -1.96 -0.80
CA THR A 7 -3.25 -2.31 -0.69
C THR A 7 -4.07 -1.60 -1.76
N GLY A 8 -5.04 -2.32 -2.34
CA GLY A 8 -5.94 -1.82 -3.38
C GLY A 8 -7.00 -0.84 -2.86
N GLU A 9 -7.29 -0.87 -1.56
CA GLU A 9 -8.19 0.04 -0.86
C GLU A 9 -7.58 0.46 0.48
N TYR A 10 -7.87 1.66 0.95
CA TYR A 10 -7.36 2.13 2.24
C TYR A 10 -8.20 3.29 2.79
N PRO A 11 -8.35 3.43 4.13
CA PRO A 11 -9.16 4.50 4.73
C PRO A 11 -8.89 5.88 4.11
N PRO A 12 -9.93 6.59 3.62
CA PRO A 12 -11.33 6.47 4.04
C PRO A 12 -12.18 5.44 3.27
N ASP A 13 -11.61 4.70 2.31
CA ASP A 13 -12.34 3.61 1.66
C ASP A 13 -12.77 2.57 2.70
N GLN A 14 -14.01 2.09 2.61
CA GLN A 14 -14.55 1.09 3.53
C GLN A 14 -14.24 -0.30 3.00
N GLY A 15 -13.50 -1.09 3.79
CA GLY A 15 -13.25 -2.48 3.44
C GLY A 15 -12.24 -3.18 4.35
N GLY A 16 -12.39 -4.51 4.44
CA GLY A 16 -11.68 -5.31 5.43
C GLY A 16 -10.18 -5.44 5.16
N VAL A 17 -9.73 -5.39 3.90
CA VAL A 17 -8.28 -5.45 3.62
C VAL A 17 -7.62 -4.13 3.98
N GLY A 18 -8.30 -2.99 3.76
CA GLY A 18 -7.84 -1.68 4.20
C GLY A 18 -7.67 -1.60 5.73
N ASP A 19 -8.70 -2.03 6.48
CA ASP A 19 -8.68 -2.05 7.94
C ASP A 19 -7.61 -3.00 8.50
N PHE A 20 -7.49 -4.19 7.92
CA PHE A 20 -6.43 -5.14 8.27
C PHE A 20 -5.05 -4.52 8.04
N THR A 21 -4.83 -3.90 6.88
CA THR A 21 -3.57 -3.24 6.53
C THR A 21 -3.22 -2.14 7.52
N HIS A 22 -4.20 -1.34 7.93
CA HIS A 22 -4.03 -0.28 8.90
C HIS A 22 -3.54 -0.83 10.25
N ARG A 23 -4.26 -1.81 10.81
CA ARG A 23 -3.93 -2.41 12.11
C ARG A 23 -2.59 -3.14 12.08
N LEU A 24 -2.28 -3.83 10.98
CA LEU A 24 -0.97 -4.45 10.79
C LEU A 24 0.14 -3.39 10.79
N GLY A 25 -0.08 -2.28 10.07
CA GLY A 25 0.85 -1.16 10.04
C GLY A 25 1.10 -0.57 11.42
N GLU A 26 0.05 -0.32 12.20
CA GLU A 26 0.17 0.20 13.57
C GLU A 26 1.00 -0.75 14.46
N ALA A 27 0.73 -2.05 14.38
CA ALA A 27 1.48 -3.06 15.14
C ALA A 27 2.96 -3.10 14.73
N LEU A 28 3.27 -3.01 13.43
CA LEU A 28 4.65 -2.96 12.93
C LEU A 28 5.36 -1.66 13.36
N ALA A 29 4.68 -0.53 13.33
CA ALA A 29 5.22 0.74 13.80
C ALA A 29 5.50 0.72 15.31
N ALA A 30 4.61 0.11 16.10
CA ALA A 30 4.81 -0.08 17.54
C ALA A 30 6.03 -0.96 17.87
N LEU A 31 6.44 -1.84 16.95
CA LEU A 31 7.67 -2.63 17.04
C LEU A 31 8.93 -1.86 16.58
N GLY A 32 8.82 -0.58 16.24
CA GLY A 32 9.94 0.28 15.85
C GLY A 32 10.28 0.24 14.36
N HIS A 33 9.34 -0.17 13.49
CA HIS A 33 9.54 -0.14 12.03
C HIS A 33 9.01 1.15 11.41
N GLU A 34 9.64 1.61 10.33
CA GLU A 34 9.12 2.70 9.49
C GLU A 34 8.13 2.09 8.49
N VAL A 35 6.84 2.42 8.62
CA VAL A 35 5.78 1.79 7.82
C VAL A 35 5.21 2.77 6.82
N HIS A 36 5.25 2.36 5.57
CA HIS A 36 4.68 3.06 4.44
C HIS A 36 3.51 2.27 3.88
N VAL A 37 2.36 2.91 3.67
CA VAL A 37 1.23 2.31 2.96
C VAL A 37 1.23 2.85 1.54
N LEU A 38 1.26 1.98 0.54
CA LEU A 38 1.20 2.34 -0.88
C LEU A 38 -0.15 1.92 -1.43
N THR A 39 -0.93 2.90 -1.89
CA THR A 39 -2.29 2.67 -2.40
C THR A 39 -2.58 3.60 -3.58
N ASP A 40 -3.78 3.51 -4.12
CA ASP A 40 -4.16 4.28 -5.29
C ASP A 40 -4.43 5.76 -4.99
N ILE A 41 -4.52 6.54 -6.06
CA ILE A 41 -4.70 8.00 -6.02
C ILE A 41 -6.09 8.44 -5.54
N ARG A 42 -7.00 7.54 -5.16
CA ARG A 42 -8.28 7.96 -4.58
C ARG A 42 -8.01 8.62 -3.24
N ASN A 43 -8.86 9.58 -2.86
CA ASN A 43 -8.82 10.22 -1.54
C ASN A 43 -7.47 10.85 -1.17
N THR A 44 -6.71 11.39 -2.15
CA THR A 44 -5.40 12.04 -1.91
C THR A 44 -5.45 13.20 -0.91
N GLN A 45 -6.62 13.81 -0.71
CA GLN A 45 -6.85 14.84 0.30
C GLN A 45 -6.84 14.31 1.75
N TYR A 46 -6.92 12.99 1.95
CA TYR A 46 -6.85 12.36 3.27
C TYR A 46 -5.41 11.99 3.62
N ALA A 47 -4.75 12.88 4.35
CA ALA A 47 -3.47 12.61 4.97
C ALA A 47 -3.68 11.87 6.29
N ILE A 48 -3.66 10.55 6.26
CA ILE A 48 -3.40 9.78 7.49
C ILE A 48 -1.89 9.81 7.67
N SER A 49 -1.43 10.69 8.55
CA SER A 49 -0.04 10.74 8.96
C SER A 49 0.08 10.42 10.44
N PHE A 50 0.95 9.48 10.74
CA PHE A 50 1.34 9.01 12.07
C PHE A 50 0.39 7.98 12.71
N PRO A 51 0.90 6.81 13.15
CA PRO A 51 2.30 6.36 13.05
C PRO A 51 2.69 5.90 11.63
N LEU A 52 1.75 5.83 10.69
CA LEU A 52 1.96 5.38 9.31
C LEU A 52 2.15 6.56 8.36
N THR A 53 2.91 6.34 7.28
CA THR A 53 2.98 7.28 6.15
C THR A 53 2.25 6.68 4.95
N VAL A 54 1.19 7.33 4.49
CA VAL A 54 0.36 6.83 3.39
C VAL A 54 0.70 7.54 2.08
N HIS A 55 1.00 6.75 1.05
CA HIS A 55 1.33 7.16 -0.30
C HIS A 55 0.21 6.77 -1.26
N ARG A 56 -0.66 7.73 -1.56
CA ARG A 56 -1.77 7.61 -2.52
C ARG A 56 -1.28 7.97 -3.92
N VAL A 57 -0.54 7.07 -4.56
CA VAL A 57 0.25 7.37 -5.77
C VAL A 57 0.02 6.43 -6.95
N VAL A 58 -0.69 5.31 -6.75
CA VAL A 58 -0.91 4.33 -7.83
C VAL A 58 -2.12 4.77 -8.67
N PRO A 59 -1.98 5.10 -9.97
CA PRO A 59 -3.13 5.59 -10.75
C PRO A 59 -4.23 4.54 -10.95
N GLY A 60 -3.85 3.26 -10.89
CA GLY A 60 -4.76 2.13 -10.99
C GLY A 60 -4.01 0.80 -10.96
N TRP A 61 -4.76 -0.30 -10.84
CA TRP A 61 -4.25 -1.65 -10.62
C TRP A 61 -4.16 -2.50 -11.89
N GLY A 62 -4.10 -1.84 -13.04
CA GLY A 62 -3.90 -2.46 -14.36
C GLY A 62 -2.45 -2.87 -14.62
N TRP A 63 -2.16 -3.29 -15.84
CA TRP A 63 -0.79 -3.54 -16.28
C TRP A 63 0.07 -2.27 -16.13
N GLY A 64 1.27 -2.42 -15.58
CA GLY A 64 2.18 -1.30 -15.30
C GLY A 64 2.01 -0.67 -13.91
N CYS A 65 1.03 -1.08 -13.10
CA CYS A 65 0.86 -0.57 -11.73
C CYS A 65 2.13 -0.72 -10.86
N TRP A 66 2.91 -1.78 -11.10
CA TRP A 66 4.17 -2.06 -10.43
C TRP A 66 5.26 -1.03 -10.70
N GLN A 67 5.25 -0.31 -11.84
CA GLN A 67 6.31 0.66 -12.15
C GLN A 67 6.38 1.76 -11.08
N ARG A 68 5.22 2.30 -10.70
CA ARG A 68 5.13 3.33 -9.65
C ARG A 68 5.44 2.75 -8.27
N LEU A 69 4.93 1.56 -7.96
CA LEU A 69 5.22 0.86 -6.70
C LEU A 69 6.73 0.62 -6.51
N LEU A 70 7.39 0.07 -7.53
CA LEU A 70 8.82 -0.25 -7.50
C LEU A 70 9.71 1.00 -7.56
N ALA A 71 9.27 2.07 -8.22
CA ALA A 71 9.95 3.35 -8.17
C ALA A 71 9.91 3.95 -6.76
N LEU A 72 8.72 3.99 -6.15
CA LEU A 72 8.55 4.50 -4.79
C LEU A 72 9.24 3.62 -3.76
N ALA A 73 9.21 2.29 -3.93
CA ALA A 73 9.93 1.38 -3.05
C ALA A 73 11.44 1.62 -3.04
N ARG A 74 12.02 1.98 -4.20
CA ARG A 74 13.44 2.37 -4.30
C ARG A 74 13.71 3.75 -3.70
N GLU A 75 12.84 4.72 -3.95
CA GLU A 75 12.95 6.07 -3.39
C GLU A 75 12.90 6.06 -1.85
N LEU A 76 12.02 5.22 -1.30
CA LEU A 76 11.86 5.00 0.14
C LEU A 76 12.78 3.91 0.68
N SER A 77 13.76 3.42 -0.08
CA SER A 77 14.68 2.33 0.31
C SER A 77 14.00 1.22 1.12
N LEU A 78 12.85 0.72 0.66
CA LEU A 78 12.06 -0.26 1.38
C LEU A 78 12.80 -1.60 1.45
N ASP A 79 12.89 -2.15 2.66
CA ASP A 79 13.47 -3.48 2.88
C ASP A 79 12.52 -4.59 2.40
N VAL A 80 11.20 -4.35 2.51
CA VAL A 80 10.14 -5.30 2.16
C VAL A 80 8.97 -4.57 1.52
N LEU A 81 8.41 -5.17 0.46
CA LEU A 81 7.12 -4.79 -0.12
C LEU A 81 6.13 -5.94 0.07
N ASN A 82 5.10 -5.72 0.89
CA ASN A 82 4.12 -6.72 1.30
C ASN A 82 2.73 -6.38 0.74
N VAL A 83 2.26 -7.19 -0.22
CA VAL A 83 0.98 -7.00 -0.91
C VAL A 83 -0.17 -7.59 -0.08
N GLN A 84 -1.14 -6.75 0.28
CA GLN A 84 -2.35 -7.13 0.99
C GLN A 84 -3.43 -7.47 -0.04
N TYR A 85 -3.79 -8.75 -0.17
CA TYR A 85 -4.57 -9.21 -1.31
C TYR A 85 -6.04 -9.49 -0.99
N GLN A 86 -6.91 -8.76 -1.70
CA GLN A 86 -8.32 -9.06 -1.88
C GLN A 86 -8.70 -8.66 -3.31
N ALA A 87 -9.25 -9.59 -4.10
CA ALA A 87 -9.37 -9.41 -5.55
C ALA A 87 -10.16 -8.15 -5.97
N ALA A 88 -11.23 -7.79 -5.25
CA ALA A 88 -12.05 -6.63 -5.61
C ALA A 88 -11.35 -5.29 -5.35
N ALA A 89 -10.48 -5.21 -4.33
CA ALA A 89 -9.66 -4.02 -4.06
C ALA A 89 -8.74 -3.67 -5.24
N TYR A 90 -8.42 -4.66 -6.08
CA TYR A 90 -7.64 -4.50 -7.30
C TYR A 90 -8.51 -4.49 -8.57
N GLY A 91 -9.80 -4.22 -8.45
CA GLY A 91 -10.73 -4.15 -9.58
C GLY A 91 -10.89 -5.48 -10.32
N MET A 92 -10.70 -6.61 -9.64
CA MET A 92 -10.69 -7.95 -10.22
C MET A 92 -9.59 -8.15 -11.29
N HIS A 93 -8.59 -7.26 -11.35
CA HIS A 93 -7.53 -7.30 -12.33
C HIS A 93 -6.28 -8.03 -11.76
N PRO A 94 -5.64 -8.95 -12.52
CA PRO A 94 -4.59 -9.82 -11.98
C PRO A 94 -3.20 -9.17 -11.88
N ALA A 95 -3.00 -7.96 -12.41
CA ALA A 95 -1.68 -7.36 -12.55
C ALA A 95 -0.87 -7.26 -11.24
N ILE A 96 -1.54 -7.01 -10.10
CA ILE A 96 -0.85 -6.90 -8.80
C ILE A 96 -0.16 -8.20 -8.39
N ASN A 97 -0.66 -9.36 -8.81
CA ASN A 97 -0.07 -10.66 -8.48
C ASN A 97 1.32 -10.86 -9.08
N PHE A 98 1.71 -10.00 -10.03
CA PHE A 98 3.02 -9.98 -10.66
C PHE A 98 3.98 -8.96 -10.01
N VAL A 99 3.59 -8.35 -8.90
CA VAL A 99 4.49 -7.69 -7.95
C VAL A 99 5.10 -8.82 -7.09
N PRO A 100 6.01 -9.64 -7.64
CA PRO A 100 7.37 -9.21 -8.01
C PRO A 100 7.93 -9.82 -9.32
N ARG A 101 8.75 -9.05 -10.04
CA ARG A 101 9.67 -9.52 -11.09
C ARG A 101 11.03 -8.86 -10.91
#